data_AF-A0A8S3V603-F1
#
_entry.id   AF-A0A8S3V603-F1
#
_cell.length_a   1.000
_cell.length_b   1.000
_cell.length_c   1.000
_cell.angle_alpha   90.00
_cell.angle_beta   90.00
_cell.angle_gamma   90.00
#
_symmetry.space_group_name_H-M   'P 1'
#
loop_
_entity.id
_entity.type
_entity.pdbx_description
1 polymer ?
#
loop_
_entity_poly.entity_id
_entity_poly.type
_entity_poly.pdbx_seq_one_letter_code
_entity_poly.pdbx_strand_id
1 'polypeptide(L)'
;MKSQFEPYNEVFGCNLNPEKGNMQLNGTLFRFPLRTEEQARAPSEISDKVYNRKEMVELIEIFVKACGNLLLFTQNVNEIEFYHLPATKTDPREAVLLYSAHRALKHTIEKPFGKSIYTGNEITVLRDMAESLRVAKRNRHHDLMTISKSILQEILINADNNLKGLDITGYSSKSTWLVTWASGVERSKMMALNSRKKGVLPLGSVACLLEKQDEDTYSTSSLQKSPFGFYQTSHLFCYLPLPVESKFPVHINGSFAVSSDRRRLSCKTTDDKDAFDSEWNEALISDAICRAYITFLEHLPNLNIDPNEHYFKQWPVEDMEQGIFARLKESFYRTISDALKQPVVFRRGDKSVCLNRSKFLDPVLMEAEFAEKAFQMCIEHFENEEITMIRLPKILGTVSRIMGAIVHLRNEF
;
A
#
# COMPACT_ATOMS: atom_id res chain seq x y z
N MET A 1 -39.04 19.53 -18.58
CA MET A 1 -37.71 19.77 -17.96
C MET A 1 -37.71 19.75 -16.44
N LYS A 2 -38.74 20.25 -15.71
CA LYS A 2 -38.78 20.19 -14.23
C LYS A 2 -38.55 18.77 -13.65
N SER A 3 -39.21 17.75 -14.20
CA SER A 3 -39.07 16.34 -13.79
C SER A 3 -37.67 15.74 -14.03
N GLN A 4 -36.84 16.36 -14.88
CA GLN A 4 -35.50 15.87 -15.18
C GLN A 4 -34.49 16.23 -14.08
N PHE A 5 -34.73 17.34 -13.36
CA PHE A 5 -33.85 17.83 -12.29
C PHE A 5 -34.36 17.48 -10.88
N GLU A 6 -35.64 17.17 -10.75
CA GLU A 6 -36.25 16.69 -9.50
C GLU A 6 -35.42 15.63 -8.77
N PRO A 7 -34.86 14.60 -9.44
CA PRO A 7 -34.17 13.53 -8.74
C PRO A 7 -32.80 13.87 -8.15
N TYR A 8 -32.35 15.12 -8.31
CA TYR A 8 -31.14 15.65 -7.71
C TYR A 8 -31.41 16.53 -6.50
N ASN A 9 -32.64 17.03 -6.34
CA ASN A 9 -32.97 17.99 -5.28
C ASN A 9 -32.87 17.33 -3.89
N GLU A 10 -32.32 18.07 -2.94
CA GLU A 10 -32.09 17.69 -1.54
C GLU A 10 -31.13 16.50 -1.32
N VAL A 11 -30.62 15.88 -2.39
CA VAL A 11 -29.57 14.84 -2.32
C VAL A 11 -28.24 15.52 -1.98
N PHE A 12 -27.72 15.27 -0.78
CA PHE A 12 -26.47 15.88 -0.29
C PHE A 12 -26.45 17.42 -0.40
N GLY A 13 -27.59 18.06 -0.12
CA GLY A 13 -27.73 19.52 -0.18
C GLY A 13 -27.74 20.10 -1.59
N CYS A 14 -27.85 19.28 -2.64
CA CYS A 14 -27.98 19.72 -4.01
C CYS A 14 -29.36 20.38 -4.23
N ASN A 15 -29.38 21.57 -4.85
CA ASN A 15 -30.61 22.21 -5.27
C ASN A 15 -30.48 22.67 -6.72
N LEU A 16 -31.22 22.04 -7.63
CA LEU A 16 -31.27 22.39 -9.05
C LEU A 16 -32.63 22.99 -9.44
N ASN A 17 -33.44 23.42 -8.47
CA ASN A 17 -34.75 23.99 -8.74
C ASN A 17 -34.62 25.40 -9.38
N PRO A 18 -35.06 25.58 -10.65
CA PRO A 18 -34.96 26.86 -11.34
C PRO A 18 -35.77 27.98 -10.67
N GLU A 19 -36.84 27.66 -9.94
CA GLU A 19 -37.75 28.64 -9.34
C GLU A 19 -37.23 29.22 -8.03
N LYS A 20 -36.27 28.55 -7.38
CA LYS A 20 -35.65 29.02 -6.14
C LYS A 20 -34.46 29.97 -6.38
N GLY A 21 -34.17 30.33 -7.64
CA GLY A 21 -33.18 31.35 -8.03
C GLY A 21 -31.70 31.00 -7.81
N ASN A 22 -31.40 30.10 -6.88
CA ASN A 22 -30.04 29.70 -6.50
C ASN A 22 -29.83 28.20 -6.75
N MET A 23 -29.51 27.84 -8.00
CA MET A 23 -29.00 26.50 -8.29
C MET A 23 -27.63 26.36 -7.63
N GLN A 24 -27.50 25.47 -6.65
CA GLN A 24 -26.28 25.34 -5.86
C GLN A 24 -25.96 23.89 -5.58
N LEU A 25 -24.69 23.54 -5.83
CA LEU A 25 -24.05 22.31 -5.38
C LEU A 25 -22.60 22.64 -5.07
N ASN A 26 -22.21 22.53 -3.80
CA ASN A 26 -20.81 22.70 -3.39
C ASN A 26 -20.10 21.34 -3.39
N GLY A 27 -19.89 20.79 -4.59
CA GLY A 27 -19.31 19.47 -4.77
C GLY A 27 -19.58 18.90 -6.15
N THR A 28 -19.43 17.59 -6.28
CA THR A 28 -19.75 16.85 -7.52
C THR A 28 -20.74 15.74 -7.18
N LEU A 29 -21.85 15.69 -7.91
CA LEU A 29 -22.89 14.67 -7.74
C LEU A 29 -23.03 13.90 -9.04
N PHE A 30 -22.91 12.58 -8.94
CA PHE A 30 -23.19 11.67 -10.04
C PHE A 30 -24.48 10.91 -9.74
N ARG A 31 -25.34 10.78 -10.74
CA ARG A 31 -26.52 9.92 -10.70
C ARG A 31 -26.37 8.85 -11.76
N PHE A 32 -26.42 7.60 -11.33
CA PHE A 32 -26.40 6.43 -12.21
C PHE A 32 -27.77 5.74 -12.13
N PRO A 33 -28.73 6.06 -13.03
CA PRO A 33 -29.99 5.34 -13.08
C PRO A 33 -29.72 3.86 -13.40
N LEU A 34 -30.12 2.98 -12.49
CA LEU A 34 -29.97 1.54 -12.67
C LEU A 34 -30.91 1.03 -13.76
N ARG A 35 -30.43 0.10 -14.57
CA ARG A 35 -31.24 -0.50 -15.64
C ARG A 35 -32.26 -1.46 -15.06
N THR A 36 -33.53 -1.27 -15.40
CA THR A 36 -34.65 -2.16 -15.00
C THR A 36 -34.79 -3.35 -15.95
N GLU A 37 -35.50 -4.39 -15.51
CA GLU A 37 -35.82 -5.55 -16.36
C GLU A 37 -36.59 -5.16 -17.63
N GLU A 38 -37.53 -4.22 -17.52
CA GLU A 38 -38.29 -3.71 -18.66
C GLU A 38 -37.39 -3.03 -19.69
N GLN A 39 -36.44 -2.20 -19.23
CA GLN A 39 -35.46 -1.54 -20.09
C GLN A 39 -34.46 -2.50 -20.72
N ALA A 40 -34.23 -3.66 -20.11
CA ALA A 40 -33.37 -4.71 -20.64
C ALA A 40 -34.02 -5.56 -21.74
N ARG A 41 -35.34 -5.44 -21.95
CA ARG A 41 -36.04 -6.13 -23.05
C ARG A 41 -35.65 -5.62 -24.43
N ALA A 42 -35.26 -4.35 -24.53
CA ALA A 42 -34.65 -3.82 -25.75
C ALA A 42 -33.12 -4.05 -25.71
N PRO A 43 -32.50 -4.54 -26.79
CA PRO A 43 -31.05 -4.75 -26.83
C PRO A 43 -30.34 -3.41 -26.60
N SER A 44 -29.42 -3.38 -25.64
CA SER A 44 -28.47 -2.28 -25.47
C SER A 44 -27.18 -2.65 -26.18
N GLU A 45 -26.61 -1.71 -26.92
CA GLU A 45 -25.32 -1.88 -27.57
C GLU A 45 -24.15 -1.93 -26.57
N ILE A 46 -24.39 -1.56 -25.30
CA ILE A 46 -23.34 -1.41 -24.28
C ILE A 46 -23.29 -2.60 -23.31
N SER A 47 -24.43 -3.00 -22.73
CA SER A 47 -24.52 -4.12 -21.79
C SER A 47 -25.98 -4.47 -21.53
N ASP A 48 -26.32 -5.75 -21.46
CA ASP A 48 -27.63 -6.32 -21.10
C ASP A 48 -27.87 -6.46 -19.59
N LYS A 49 -26.89 -6.09 -18.75
CA LYS A 49 -26.95 -6.28 -17.30
C LYS A 49 -28.07 -5.45 -16.65
N VAL A 50 -28.89 -6.11 -15.83
CA VAL A 50 -29.96 -5.52 -15.01
C VAL A 50 -29.49 -5.39 -13.57
N TYR A 51 -29.89 -4.32 -12.89
CA TYR A 51 -29.64 -4.15 -11.46
C TYR A 51 -30.97 -4.11 -10.70
N ASN A 52 -31.39 -5.29 -10.21
CA ASN A 52 -32.53 -5.41 -9.29
C ASN A 52 -32.06 -5.33 -7.83
N ARG A 53 -32.97 -5.48 -6.86
CA ARG A 53 -32.65 -5.42 -5.43
C ARG A 53 -31.54 -6.40 -5.04
N LYS A 54 -31.57 -7.63 -5.55
CA LYS A 54 -30.58 -8.67 -5.23
C LYS A 54 -29.19 -8.28 -5.75
N GLU A 55 -29.08 -7.89 -7.03
CA GLU A 55 -27.83 -7.42 -7.63
C GLU A 55 -27.25 -6.20 -6.90
N MET A 56 -28.11 -5.30 -6.42
CA MET A 56 -27.66 -4.15 -5.63
C MET A 56 -27.13 -4.55 -4.27
N VAL A 57 -27.79 -5.48 -3.58
CA VAL A 57 -27.29 -6.04 -2.31
C VAL A 57 -25.92 -6.69 -2.54
N GLU A 58 -25.77 -7.54 -3.56
CA GLU A 58 -24.49 -8.19 -3.89
C GLU A 58 -23.38 -7.18 -4.23
N LEU A 59 -23.69 -6.13 -5.00
CA LEU A 59 -22.74 -5.06 -5.30
C LEU A 59 -22.28 -4.34 -4.03
N ILE A 60 -23.22 -4.04 -3.12
CA ILE A 60 -22.91 -3.40 -1.85
C ILE A 60 -22.03 -4.32 -1.01
N GLU A 61 -22.33 -5.62 -0.94
CA GLU A 61 -21.49 -6.60 -0.21
C GLU A 61 -20.06 -6.65 -0.73
N ILE A 62 -19.87 -6.69 -2.05
CA ILE A 62 -18.54 -6.67 -2.66
C ILE A 62 -17.80 -5.38 -2.27
N PHE A 63 -18.48 -4.24 -2.33
CA PHE A 63 -17.90 -2.95 -1.98
C PHE A 63 -17.48 -2.90 -0.51
N VAL A 64 -18.39 -3.19 0.44
CA VAL A 64 -18.12 -3.08 1.87
C VAL A 64 -17.08 -4.09 2.37
N LYS A 65 -16.96 -5.25 1.73
CA LYS A 65 -15.90 -6.24 2.05
C LYS A 65 -14.49 -5.76 1.72
N ALA A 66 -14.33 -4.74 0.87
CA ALA A 66 -13.01 -4.29 0.40
C ALA A 66 -12.80 -2.76 0.43
N CYS A 67 -13.76 -1.96 0.87
CA CYS A 67 -13.70 -0.50 0.79
C CYS A 67 -12.65 0.13 1.73
N GLY A 68 -12.25 -0.55 2.81
CA GLY A 68 -11.13 -0.12 3.65
C GLY A 68 -9.84 0.04 2.84
N ASN A 69 -9.65 -0.81 1.83
CA ASN A 69 -8.50 -0.72 0.92
C ASN A 69 -8.47 0.59 0.11
N LEU A 70 -9.62 1.23 -0.15
CA LEU A 70 -9.71 2.50 -0.89
C LEU A 70 -9.06 3.66 -0.12
N LEU A 71 -8.96 3.53 1.21
CA LEU A 71 -8.35 4.53 2.08
C LEU A 71 -6.87 4.27 2.37
N LEU A 72 -6.27 3.15 1.91
CA LEU A 72 -4.89 2.82 2.24
C LEU A 72 -3.88 3.81 1.65
N PHE A 73 -3.97 4.08 0.35
CA PHE A 73 -2.98 4.89 -0.38
C PHE A 73 -3.53 6.22 -0.93
N THR A 74 -4.81 6.51 -0.68
CA THR A 74 -5.37 7.84 -0.93
C THR A 74 -4.87 8.84 0.11
N GLN A 75 -4.79 10.12 -0.25
CA GLN A 75 -4.24 11.16 0.63
C GLN A 75 -5.30 12.16 1.08
N ASN A 76 -6.20 12.55 0.18
CA ASN A 76 -7.22 13.58 0.45
C ASN A 76 -8.60 13.00 0.75
N VAL A 77 -8.88 11.77 0.33
CA VAL A 77 -10.11 11.05 0.69
C VAL A 77 -9.88 10.42 2.05
N ASN A 78 -10.47 10.97 3.11
CA ASN A 78 -10.34 10.45 4.47
C ASN A 78 -11.55 9.63 4.90
N GLU A 79 -12.69 9.79 4.24
CA GLU A 79 -13.94 9.19 4.65
C GLU A 79 -14.74 8.70 3.44
N ILE A 80 -15.40 7.56 3.62
CA ILE A 80 -16.30 6.95 2.65
C ILE A 80 -17.54 6.51 3.41
N GLU A 81 -18.70 7.02 3.00
CA GLU A 81 -19.98 6.69 3.60
C GLU A 81 -20.93 6.11 2.56
N PHE A 82 -21.76 5.16 3.00
CA PHE A 82 -22.79 4.56 2.18
C PHE A 82 -24.14 4.75 2.85
N TYR A 83 -25.05 5.40 2.12
CA TYR A 83 -26.40 5.69 2.58
C TYR A 83 -27.43 4.92 1.76
N HIS A 84 -28.55 4.58 2.39
CA HIS A 84 -29.72 4.00 1.73
C HIS A 84 -30.98 4.75 2.11
N LEU A 85 -31.74 5.16 1.10
CA LEU A 85 -33.07 5.71 1.27
C LEU A 85 -34.11 4.59 1.25
N PRO A 86 -34.82 4.31 2.37
CA PRO A 86 -35.85 3.28 2.40
C PRO A 86 -37.00 3.60 1.45
N ALA A 87 -37.60 2.57 0.85
CA ALA A 87 -38.74 2.75 -0.08
C ALA A 87 -39.99 3.40 0.55
N THR A 88 -40.07 3.46 1.89
CA THR A 88 -41.13 4.15 2.62
C THR A 88 -40.92 5.66 2.72
N LYS A 89 -39.75 6.16 2.30
CA LYS A 89 -39.36 7.57 2.37
C LYS A 89 -39.20 8.14 0.97
N THR A 90 -39.52 9.40 0.82
CA THR A 90 -39.40 10.14 -0.46
C THR A 90 -38.42 11.30 -0.37
N ASP A 91 -38.12 11.79 0.83
CA ASP A 91 -37.14 12.84 1.06
C ASP A 91 -35.72 12.23 1.15
N PRO A 92 -34.78 12.58 0.24
CA PRO A 92 -33.40 12.08 0.28
C PRO A 92 -32.66 12.35 1.59
N ARG A 93 -33.09 13.36 2.36
CA ARG A 93 -32.49 13.70 3.67
C ARG A 93 -32.81 12.67 4.75
N GLU A 94 -33.77 11.77 4.48
CA GLU A 94 -34.10 10.64 5.35
C GLU A 94 -33.30 9.38 5.00
N ALA A 95 -32.27 9.50 4.15
CA ALA A 95 -31.37 8.38 3.87
C ALA A 95 -30.59 7.98 5.13
N VAL A 96 -30.49 6.68 5.34
CA VAL A 96 -29.89 6.08 6.53
C VAL A 96 -28.46 5.66 6.22
N LEU A 97 -27.51 6.05 7.06
CA LEU A 97 -26.13 5.57 6.98
C LEU A 97 -26.12 4.07 7.26
N LEU A 98 -25.50 3.29 6.37
CA LEU A 98 -25.32 1.85 6.55
C LEU A 98 -23.87 1.49 6.85
N TYR A 99 -22.95 2.28 6.33
CA TYR A 99 -21.54 1.93 6.36
C TYR A 99 -20.70 3.21 6.30
N SER A 100 -19.67 3.29 7.14
CA SER A 100 -18.67 4.36 7.11
C SER A 100 -17.27 3.77 7.25
N ALA A 101 -16.33 4.23 6.44
CA ALA A 101 -14.91 4.02 6.63
C ALA A 101 -14.23 5.38 6.81
N HIS A 102 -13.47 5.54 7.90
CA HIS A 102 -12.74 6.78 8.20
C HIS A 102 -11.27 6.48 8.50
N ARG A 103 -10.37 7.19 7.81
CA ARG A 103 -8.93 7.16 8.06
C ARG A 103 -8.53 8.27 9.03
N ALA A 104 -7.88 7.90 10.11
CA ALA A 104 -7.23 8.81 11.05
C ALA A 104 -5.70 8.70 10.93
N LEU A 105 -5.04 9.82 10.65
CA LEU A 105 -3.59 9.92 10.75
C LEU A 105 -3.16 9.91 12.22
N LYS A 106 -2.18 9.09 12.58
CA LYS A 106 -1.64 9.04 13.94
C LYS A 106 -0.27 9.68 14.03
N HIS A 107 0.68 9.17 13.26
CA HIS A 107 2.08 9.59 13.36
C HIS A 107 2.77 9.58 11.99
N THR A 108 3.86 10.31 11.91
CA THR A 108 4.74 10.34 10.74
C THR A 108 6.18 10.10 11.16
N ILE A 109 6.87 9.27 10.39
CA ILE A 109 8.29 8.95 10.56
C ILE A 109 9.01 9.33 9.27
N GLU A 110 9.97 10.26 9.37
CA GLU A 110 10.78 10.74 8.23
C GLU A 110 12.23 10.26 8.29
N LYS A 111 12.64 9.65 9.40
CA LYS A 111 13.99 9.15 9.61
C LYS A 111 13.95 7.79 10.31
N PRO A 112 14.84 6.86 9.96
CA PRO A 112 14.85 5.49 10.48
C PRO A 112 15.23 5.38 11.96
N PHE A 113 15.84 6.41 12.55
CA PHE A 113 16.29 6.41 13.95
C PHE A 113 16.07 7.76 14.64
N GLY A 114 14.89 8.36 14.42
CA GLY A 114 14.54 9.69 14.94
C GLY A 114 13.22 9.67 15.70
N LYS A 115 13.00 10.68 16.56
CA LYS A 115 11.69 10.85 17.16
C LYS A 115 10.64 11.05 16.07
N SER A 116 9.58 10.25 16.12
CA SER A 116 8.37 10.46 15.34
C SER A 116 7.88 11.91 15.50
N ILE A 117 7.61 12.60 14.39
CA ILE A 117 7.17 13.99 14.42
C ILE A 117 5.72 14.01 13.97
N TYR A 118 4.84 14.53 14.82
CA TYR A 118 3.49 14.88 14.41
C TYR A 118 3.55 16.04 13.42
N THR A 119 3.36 15.77 12.13
CA THR A 119 3.35 16.78 11.07
C THR A 119 1.94 16.93 10.51
N GLY A 120 1.10 17.72 11.20
CA GLY A 120 -0.26 18.06 10.76
C GLY A 120 -1.22 16.88 10.58
N ASN A 121 -2.45 17.17 10.13
CA ASN A 121 -3.49 16.16 9.85
C ASN A 121 -3.50 15.73 8.37
N GLU A 122 -2.64 16.30 7.53
CA GLU A 122 -2.68 16.10 6.08
C GLU A 122 -1.53 15.23 5.57
N ILE A 123 -1.85 14.31 4.66
CA ILE A 123 -0.88 13.54 3.91
C ILE A 123 -0.61 14.28 2.58
N THR A 124 0.63 14.72 2.36
CA THR A 124 0.97 15.64 1.25
C THR A 124 1.91 15.04 0.21
N VAL A 125 2.32 13.79 0.41
CA VAL A 125 3.42 13.15 -0.33
C VAL A 125 3.27 13.22 -1.86
N LEU A 126 2.05 13.06 -2.40
CA LEU A 126 1.82 13.15 -3.84
C LEU A 126 1.95 14.58 -4.35
N ARG A 127 1.40 15.54 -3.59
CA ARG A 127 1.48 16.97 -3.91
C ARG A 127 2.93 17.42 -3.93
N ASP A 128 3.68 17.08 -2.89
CA ASP A 128 5.08 17.48 -2.72
C ASP A 128 5.96 16.88 -3.83
N MET A 129 5.75 15.60 -4.17
CA MET A 129 6.45 14.95 -5.29
C MET A 129 6.11 15.59 -6.64
N ALA A 130 4.82 15.85 -6.89
CA ALA A 130 4.37 16.45 -8.15
C ALA A 130 4.89 17.88 -8.33
N GLU A 131 4.90 18.67 -7.25
CA GLU A 131 5.45 20.02 -7.25
C GLU A 131 6.96 20.01 -7.47
N SER A 132 7.68 19.18 -6.73
CA SER A 132 9.13 18.98 -6.90
C SER A 132 9.49 18.59 -8.35
N LEU A 133 8.76 17.63 -8.94
CA LEU A 133 8.98 17.22 -10.32
C LEU A 133 8.68 18.35 -11.32
N ARG A 134 7.62 19.13 -11.08
CA ARG A 134 7.27 20.29 -11.91
C ARG A 134 8.38 21.33 -11.90
N VAL A 135 8.93 21.64 -10.73
CA VAL A 135 10.03 22.61 -10.55
C VAL A 135 11.31 22.11 -11.22
N ALA A 136 11.69 20.85 -10.99
CA ALA A 136 12.87 20.25 -11.60
C ALA A 136 12.82 20.30 -13.14
N LYS A 137 11.68 19.94 -13.74
CA LYS A 137 11.47 20.01 -15.20
C LYS A 137 11.54 21.43 -15.74
N ARG A 138 10.96 22.42 -15.03
CA ARG A 138 10.96 23.82 -15.45
C ARG A 138 12.37 24.40 -15.48
N ASN A 139 13.17 24.09 -14.46
CA ASN A 139 14.50 24.65 -14.30
C ASN A 139 15.59 23.83 -15.02
N ARG A 140 15.22 22.73 -15.69
CA ARG A 140 16.15 21.73 -16.27
C ARG A 140 17.18 21.23 -15.25
N HIS A 141 16.78 21.20 -13.97
CA HIS A 141 17.61 20.65 -12.90
C HIS A 141 17.38 19.15 -12.79
N HIS A 142 18.45 18.42 -12.49
CA HIS A 142 18.39 17.00 -12.13
C HIS A 142 18.12 16.79 -10.63
N ASP A 143 18.10 17.86 -9.85
CA ASP A 143 17.81 17.81 -8.42
C ASP A 143 16.31 17.72 -8.20
N LEU A 144 15.91 16.55 -7.74
CA LEU A 144 14.54 16.21 -7.39
C LEU A 144 14.53 15.91 -5.90
N MET A 145 13.58 16.50 -5.16
CA MET A 145 13.40 16.19 -3.75
C MET A 145 13.30 14.68 -3.55
N THR A 146 14.09 14.17 -2.61
CA THR A 146 14.00 12.77 -2.19
C THR A 146 12.93 12.65 -1.12
N ILE A 147 11.94 11.79 -1.36
CA ILE A 147 10.92 11.47 -0.37
C ILE A 147 11.27 10.14 0.27
N SER A 148 11.17 10.08 1.60
CA SER A 148 11.25 8.89 2.43
C SER A 148 10.41 9.18 3.68
N LYS A 149 9.17 8.67 3.71
CA LYS A 149 8.17 9.04 4.73
C LYS A 149 7.27 7.85 5.03
N SER A 150 7.21 7.44 6.29
CA SER A 150 6.22 6.46 6.77
C SER A 150 5.12 7.15 7.54
N ILE A 151 3.91 6.68 7.31
CA ILE A 151 2.68 7.21 7.87
C ILE A 151 1.99 6.09 8.62
N LEU A 152 1.84 6.28 9.93
CA LEU A 152 1.02 5.40 10.75
C LEU A 152 -0.42 5.93 10.72
N GLN A 153 -1.32 5.13 10.16
CA GLN A 153 -2.72 5.49 10.02
C GLN A 153 -3.61 4.38 10.57
N GLU A 154 -4.72 4.79 11.18
CA GLU A 154 -5.79 3.88 11.57
C GLU A 154 -6.96 4.05 10.60
N ILE A 155 -7.58 2.95 10.20
CA ILE A 155 -8.84 2.98 9.45
C ILE A 155 -9.90 2.30 10.31
N LEU A 156 -10.94 3.08 10.61
CA LEU A 156 -12.12 2.64 11.36
C LEU A 156 -13.25 2.39 10.37
N ILE A 157 -13.87 1.23 10.49
CA ILE A 157 -14.99 0.79 9.69
C ILE A 157 -16.15 0.52 10.64
N ASN A 158 -17.30 1.11 10.35
CA ASN A 158 -18.55 0.84 11.06
C ASN A 158 -19.61 0.43 10.03
N ALA A 159 -20.25 -0.72 10.25
CA ALA A 159 -21.42 -1.16 9.51
C ALA A 159 -22.63 -1.24 10.43
N ASP A 160 -23.77 -0.68 10.00
CA ASP A 160 -25.02 -0.65 10.74
C ASP A 160 -26.10 -1.53 10.07
N ASN A 161 -27.03 -2.03 10.89
CA ASN A 161 -27.97 -3.12 10.61
C ASN A 161 -29.23 -2.72 9.81
N ASN A 162 -29.22 -1.57 9.13
CA ASN A 162 -30.49 -0.98 8.66
C ASN A 162 -31.01 -1.55 7.32
N LEU A 163 -30.27 -2.44 6.65
CA LEU A 163 -30.68 -3.01 5.36
C LEU A 163 -31.02 -4.51 5.46
N LYS A 164 -32.31 -4.84 5.35
CA LYS A 164 -32.79 -6.23 5.33
C LYS A 164 -32.18 -6.99 4.13
N GLY A 165 -31.48 -8.09 4.42
CA GLY A 165 -30.91 -9.00 3.42
C GLY A 165 -29.41 -8.81 3.12
N LEU A 166 -28.73 -7.92 3.84
CA LEU A 166 -27.29 -7.70 3.72
C LEU A 166 -26.60 -8.33 4.95
N ASP A 167 -25.81 -9.39 4.76
CA ASP A 167 -25.12 -10.09 5.86
C ASP A 167 -23.81 -9.37 6.25
N ILE A 168 -23.94 -8.10 6.64
CA ILE A 168 -22.83 -7.26 7.12
C ILE A 168 -23.08 -6.77 8.55
N THR A 169 -23.91 -7.52 9.27
CA THR A 169 -24.42 -7.08 10.57
C THR A 169 -23.33 -7.01 11.64
N GLY A 170 -23.28 -5.90 12.39
CA GLY A 170 -22.42 -5.74 13.57
C GLY A 170 -20.90 -5.68 13.34
N TYR A 171 -20.43 -5.61 12.08
CA TYR A 171 -19.01 -5.47 11.80
C TYR A 171 -18.55 -4.03 12.05
N SER A 172 -17.99 -3.80 13.23
CA SER A 172 -17.03 -2.71 13.42
C SER A 172 -15.63 -3.28 13.32
N SER A 173 -14.75 -2.62 12.59
CA SER A 173 -13.36 -3.00 12.51
C SER A 173 -12.44 -1.81 12.63
N LYS A 174 -11.31 -2.04 13.27
CA LYS A 174 -10.23 -1.07 13.38
C LYS A 174 -8.96 -1.75 12.90
N SER A 175 -8.25 -1.12 11.99
CA SER A 175 -6.97 -1.60 11.48
C SER A 175 -5.91 -0.52 11.59
N THR A 176 -4.68 -0.92 11.88
CA THR A 176 -3.53 -0.02 11.91
C THR A 176 -2.58 -0.37 10.78
N TRP A 177 -2.18 0.60 10.00
CA TRP A 177 -1.33 0.42 8.83
C TRP A 177 -0.14 1.35 8.89
N LEU A 178 1.05 0.81 8.60
CA LEU A 178 2.23 1.60 8.30
C LEU A 178 2.37 1.72 6.79
N VAL A 179 2.08 2.90 6.26
CA VAL A 179 2.19 3.21 4.83
C VAL A 179 3.50 3.96 4.61
N THR A 180 4.46 3.31 3.98
CA THR A 180 5.79 3.90 3.73
C THR A 180 5.94 4.30 2.28
N TRP A 181 6.21 5.58 2.05
CA TRP A 181 6.42 6.19 0.75
C TRP A 181 7.91 6.47 0.52
N ALA A 182 8.38 6.24 -0.69
CA ALA A 182 9.67 6.72 -1.12
C ALA A 182 9.66 7.14 -2.59
N SER A 183 10.42 8.18 -2.91
CA SER A 183 10.68 8.52 -4.31
C SER A 183 11.69 7.56 -4.93
N GLY A 184 11.80 7.53 -6.25
CA GLY A 184 12.96 6.97 -6.93
C GLY A 184 14.13 7.95 -6.96
N VAL A 185 15.35 7.43 -7.00
CA VAL A 185 16.58 8.25 -7.16
C VAL A 185 17.43 7.82 -8.36
N GLU A 186 17.07 6.72 -9.02
CA GLU A 186 17.83 6.16 -10.13
C GLU A 186 16.98 6.16 -11.41
N ARG A 187 16.67 4.99 -11.97
CA ARG A 187 16.03 4.83 -13.27
C ARG A 187 14.67 5.50 -13.32
N SER A 188 13.83 5.35 -12.29
CA SER A 188 12.49 5.93 -12.30
C SER A 188 12.54 7.47 -12.21
N LYS A 189 13.48 8.02 -11.43
CA LYS A 189 13.74 9.47 -11.38
C LYS A 189 14.12 10.01 -12.77
N MET A 190 15.07 9.36 -13.44
CA MET A 190 15.54 9.78 -14.76
C MET A 190 14.44 9.70 -15.82
N MET A 191 13.67 8.61 -15.83
CA MET A 191 12.52 8.47 -16.73
C MET A 191 11.46 9.55 -16.47
N ALA A 192 11.16 9.85 -15.21
CA ALA A 192 10.18 10.87 -14.85
C ALA A 192 10.62 12.27 -15.31
N LEU A 193 11.89 12.64 -15.10
CA LEU A 193 12.43 13.94 -15.52
C LEU A 193 12.40 14.11 -17.05
N ASN A 194 12.71 13.05 -17.80
CA ASN A 194 12.80 13.08 -19.25
C ASN A 194 11.46 12.88 -19.98
N SER A 195 10.44 12.35 -19.29
CA SER A 195 9.14 12.08 -19.90
C SER A 195 8.27 13.33 -20.04
N ARG A 196 7.53 13.42 -21.14
CA ARG A 196 6.46 14.42 -21.35
C ARG A 196 5.07 13.90 -20.94
N LYS A 197 4.95 12.61 -20.63
CA LYS A 197 3.68 11.98 -20.23
C LYS A 197 3.25 12.50 -18.85
N LYS A 198 1.96 12.80 -18.71
CA LYS A 198 1.37 13.21 -17.42
C LYS A 198 1.27 12.01 -16.48
N GLY A 199 1.37 12.24 -15.17
CA GLY A 199 1.20 11.20 -14.15
C GLY A 199 2.40 10.28 -13.93
N VAL A 200 3.52 10.51 -14.62
CA VAL A 200 4.79 9.78 -14.42
C VAL A 200 5.52 10.34 -13.20
N LEU A 201 5.11 9.91 -11.99
CA LEU A 201 5.75 10.30 -10.73
C LEU A 201 6.65 9.16 -10.24
N PRO A 202 7.94 9.41 -9.96
CA PRO A 202 8.87 8.39 -9.48
C PRO A 202 8.61 8.18 -7.98
N LEU A 203 7.45 7.64 -7.64
CA LEU A 203 6.95 7.53 -6.28
C LEU A 203 6.28 6.17 -6.08
N GLY A 204 6.77 5.44 -5.10
CA GLY A 204 6.24 4.15 -4.68
C GLY A 204 5.89 4.17 -3.20
N SER A 205 5.07 3.21 -2.78
CA SER A 205 4.82 2.96 -1.36
C SER A 205 4.47 1.51 -1.09
N VAL A 206 4.64 1.11 0.17
CA VAL A 206 4.18 -0.19 0.70
C VAL A 206 3.29 0.03 1.91
N ALA A 207 2.31 -0.84 2.14
CA ALA A 207 1.49 -0.82 3.34
C ALA A 207 1.57 -2.16 4.08
N CYS A 208 2.02 -2.09 5.33
CA CYS A 208 2.10 -3.23 6.24
C CYS A 208 0.99 -3.13 7.30
N LEU A 209 0.29 -4.25 7.52
CA LEU A 209 -0.69 -4.36 8.60
C LEU A 209 0.05 -4.49 9.93
N LEU A 210 -0.36 -3.67 10.89
CA LEU A 210 0.17 -3.71 12.25
C LEU A 210 -0.92 -4.12 13.24
N GLU A 211 -0.52 -4.89 14.25
CA GLU A 211 -1.32 -5.25 15.41
C GLU A 211 -0.80 -4.46 16.61
N LYS A 212 -1.69 -3.74 17.27
CA LYS A 212 -1.35 -2.95 18.46
C LYS A 212 -1.27 -3.90 19.66
N GLN A 213 -0.11 -3.93 20.33
CA GLN A 213 0.11 -4.74 21.53
C GLN A 213 -0.20 -3.93 22.79
N ASP A 214 0.38 -2.73 22.89
CA ASP A 214 0.21 -1.76 23.99
C ASP A 214 0.02 -0.34 23.44
N GLU A 215 -0.05 0.69 24.29
CA GLU A 215 -0.35 2.08 23.87
C GLU A 215 0.52 2.60 22.71
N ASP A 216 1.82 2.28 22.69
CA ASP A 216 2.79 2.71 21.67
C ASP A 216 3.63 1.55 21.08
N THR A 217 3.23 0.31 21.32
CA THR A 217 3.97 -0.89 20.87
C THR A 217 3.17 -1.63 19.81
N TYR A 218 3.81 -1.91 18.68
CA TYR A 218 3.20 -2.59 17.55
C TYR A 218 3.93 -3.90 17.22
N SER A 219 3.23 -4.84 16.60
CA SER A 219 3.83 -5.96 15.91
C SER A 219 3.34 -6.01 14.47
N THR A 220 4.13 -6.56 13.56
CA THR A 220 3.69 -6.74 12.17
C THR A 220 2.76 -7.95 12.08
N SER A 221 1.63 -7.81 11.39
CA SER A 221 0.64 -8.88 11.24
C SER A 221 0.60 -9.41 9.81
N SER A 222 0.16 -10.66 9.66
CA SER A 222 -0.09 -11.23 8.33
C SER A 222 -1.34 -10.59 7.73
N LEU A 223 -1.31 -10.30 6.43
CA LEU A 223 -2.50 -9.85 5.69
C LEU A 223 -3.66 -10.85 5.79
N GLN A 224 -3.40 -12.14 6.01
CA GLN A 224 -4.47 -13.13 6.23
C GLN A 224 -5.34 -12.81 7.46
N LYS A 225 -4.80 -12.05 8.42
CA LYS A 225 -5.51 -11.56 9.61
C LYS A 225 -6.17 -10.18 9.40
N SER A 226 -6.14 -9.64 8.18
CA SER A 226 -6.81 -8.39 7.85
C SER A 226 -8.28 -8.45 8.27
N PRO A 227 -8.79 -7.42 8.96
CA PRO A 227 -10.17 -7.42 9.42
C PRO A 227 -11.15 -7.16 8.26
N PHE A 228 -12.44 -7.27 8.54
CA PHE A 228 -13.51 -6.93 7.59
C PHE A 228 -13.26 -5.56 6.93
N GLY A 229 -13.46 -5.49 5.61
CA GLY A 229 -13.23 -4.31 4.79
C GLY A 229 -11.87 -4.26 4.09
N PHE A 230 -11.00 -5.26 4.31
CA PHE A 230 -9.64 -5.30 3.76
C PHE A 230 -9.35 -6.62 3.03
N TYR A 231 -8.39 -6.58 2.10
CA TYR A 231 -7.92 -7.79 1.45
C TYR A 231 -7.08 -8.64 2.40
N GLN A 232 -7.23 -9.96 2.27
CA GLN A 232 -6.47 -10.95 3.05
C GLN A 232 -5.15 -11.37 2.37
N THR A 233 -4.95 -10.94 1.12
CA THR A 233 -3.76 -11.20 0.31
C THR A 233 -3.18 -9.89 -0.18
N SER A 234 -1.88 -9.86 -0.48
CA SER A 234 -1.26 -8.66 -1.02
C SER A 234 -1.78 -8.34 -2.42
N HIS A 235 -1.90 -7.05 -2.70
CA HIS A 235 -2.47 -6.50 -3.91
C HIS A 235 -1.67 -5.29 -4.36
N LEU A 236 -1.74 -5.00 -5.65
CA LEU A 236 -1.15 -3.81 -6.22
C LEU A 236 -2.17 -2.70 -6.22
N PHE A 237 -1.66 -1.50 -6.09
CA PHE A 237 -2.42 -0.27 -6.09
C PHE A 237 -1.79 0.71 -7.05
N CYS A 238 -2.65 1.44 -7.76
CA CYS A 238 -2.30 2.72 -8.37
C CYS A 238 -3.17 3.76 -7.68
N TYR A 239 -2.88 3.97 -6.39
CA TYR A 239 -3.65 4.72 -5.38
C TYR A 239 -5.00 4.11 -4.99
N LEU A 240 -5.61 3.37 -5.90
CA LEU A 240 -6.76 2.50 -5.67
C LEU A 240 -6.37 1.05 -5.96
N PRO A 241 -7.07 0.08 -5.36
CA PRO A 241 -6.87 -1.34 -5.63
C PRO A 241 -6.87 -1.68 -7.12
N LEU A 242 -5.91 -2.50 -7.54
CA LEU A 242 -5.92 -3.22 -8.80
C LEU A 242 -6.23 -4.69 -8.53
N PRO A 243 -6.89 -5.42 -9.44
CA PRO A 243 -7.14 -6.85 -9.31
C PRO A 243 -5.89 -7.67 -9.68
N VAL A 244 -4.74 -7.27 -9.11
CA VAL A 244 -3.43 -7.90 -9.32
C VAL A 244 -2.89 -8.23 -7.95
N GLU A 245 -2.93 -9.52 -7.61
CA GLU A 245 -2.35 -10.00 -6.37
C GLU A 245 -0.82 -10.04 -6.46
N SER A 246 -0.18 -9.70 -5.36
CA SER A 246 1.22 -10.02 -5.12
C SER A 246 1.28 -11.08 -4.03
N LYS A 247 2.44 -11.72 -3.90
CA LYS A 247 2.69 -12.66 -2.82
C LYS A 247 3.61 -12.12 -1.72
N PHE A 248 3.84 -10.81 -1.74
CA PHE A 248 4.60 -10.15 -0.70
C PHE A 248 3.75 -9.99 0.58
N PRO A 249 4.39 -9.84 1.75
CA PRO A 249 3.70 -9.66 3.03
C PRO A 249 3.03 -8.28 3.21
N VAL A 250 3.19 -7.39 2.23
CA VAL A 250 2.71 -5.99 2.25
C VAL A 250 1.97 -5.67 0.96
N HIS A 251 1.00 -4.75 0.99
CA HIS A 251 0.45 -4.17 -0.24
C HIS A 251 1.47 -3.26 -0.91
N ILE A 252 1.43 -3.19 -2.24
CA ILE A 252 2.37 -2.39 -3.04
C ILE A 252 1.59 -1.33 -3.81
N ASN A 253 2.06 -0.10 -3.78
CA ASN A 253 1.48 1.02 -4.49
C ASN A 253 2.53 1.80 -5.29
N GLY A 254 2.11 2.36 -6.41
CA GLY A 254 2.92 3.30 -7.17
C GLY A 254 2.15 3.91 -8.33
N SER A 255 2.73 4.89 -8.99
CA SER A 255 2.20 5.48 -10.23
C SER A 255 2.32 4.55 -11.43
N PHE A 256 1.85 3.31 -11.31
CA PHE A 256 1.95 2.31 -12.37
C PHE A 256 1.17 2.75 -13.63
N ALA A 257 1.75 2.45 -14.78
CA ALA A 257 1.03 2.42 -16.03
C ALA A 257 0.14 1.17 -16.07
N VAL A 258 -1.16 1.36 -16.27
CA VAL A 258 -2.18 0.31 -16.28
C VAL A 258 -2.91 0.28 -17.62
N SER A 259 -3.51 -0.86 -17.95
CA SER A 259 -4.39 -0.99 -19.11
C SER A 259 -5.59 -0.03 -19.05
N SER A 260 -6.26 0.19 -20.17
CA SER A 260 -7.44 1.06 -20.26
C SER A 260 -8.59 0.61 -19.36
N ASP A 261 -8.79 -0.71 -19.22
CA ASP A 261 -9.75 -1.32 -18.29
C ASP A 261 -9.26 -1.34 -16.82
N ARG A 262 -8.00 -0.93 -16.59
CA ARG A 262 -7.31 -0.90 -15.29
C ARG A 262 -7.29 -2.25 -14.55
N ARG A 263 -7.44 -3.36 -15.28
CA ARG A 263 -7.42 -4.71 -14.70
C ARG A 263 -6.04 -5.34 -14.67
N ARG A 264 -5.08 -4.79 -15.41
CA ARG A 264 -3.70 -5.27 -15.45
C ARG A 264 -2.72 -4.11 -15.55
N LEU A 265 -1.47 -4.39 -15.19
CA LEU A 265 -0.37 -3.48 -15.52
C LEU A 265 -0.19 -3.45 -17.04
N SER A 266 0.20 -2.28 -17.56
CA SER A 266 0.60 -2.17 -18.96
C SER A 266 1.87 -2.99 -19.19
N CYS A 267 1.83 -3.86 -20.19
CA CYS A 267 2.93 -4.70 -20.63
C CYS A 267 3.14 -4.50 -22.13
N LYS A 268 4.39 -4.59 -22.58
CA LYS A 268 4.71 -4.47 -24.00
C LYS A 268 4.13 -5.66 -24.77
N THR A 269 3.35 -5.38 -25.81
CA THR A 269 2.90 -6.38 -26.78
C THR A 269 3.75 -6.31 -28.05
N THR A 270 3.66 -7.33 -28.91
CA THR A 270 4.42 -7.38 -30.17
C THR A 270 4.07 -6.22 -31.12
N ASP A 271 2.90 -5.63 -30.93
CA ASP A 271 2.33 -4.62 -31.81
C ASP A 271 2.64 -3.18 -31.33
N ASP A 272 3.21 -3.04 -30.12
CA ASP A 272 3.52 -1.74 -29.54
C ASP A 272 4.84 -1.17 -30.10
N LYS A 273 4.74 0.03 -30.67
CA LYS A 273 5.90 0.79 -31.20
C LYS A 273 6.80 1.34 -30.09
N ASP A 274 6.25 1.61 -28.91
CA ASP A 274 7.00 2.06 -27.74
C ASP A 274 6.81 1.09 -26.56
N ALA A 275 7.79 1.06 -25.67
CA ALA A 275 7.78 0.20 -24.49
C ALA A 275 7.70 1.01 -23.19
N PHE A 276 7.37 2.32 -23.29
CA PHE A 276 7.58 3.26 -22.19
C PHE A 276 6.84 2.84 -20.94
N ASP A 277 5.60 2.38 -21.06
CA ASP A 277 4.77 2.00 -19.91
C ASP A 277 5.27 0.74 -19.20
N SER A 278 5.74 -0.25 -19.97
CA SER A 278 6.35 -1.47 -19.41
C SER A 278 7.69 -1.16 -18.75
N GLU A 279 8.54 -0.38 -19.41
CA GLU A 279 9.83 0.06 -18.86
C GLU A 279 9.65 0.95 -17.62
N TRP A 280 8.60 1.77 -17.62
CA TRP A 280 8.24 2.62 -16.49
C TRP A 280 7.85 1.78 -15.28
N ASN A 281 6.98 0.78 -15.47
CA ASN A 281 6.57 -0.13 -14.39
C ASN A 281 7.77 -0.89 -13.80
N GLU A 282 8.68 -1.38 -14.66
CA GLU A 282 9.91 -2.03 -14.23
C GLU A 282 10.85 -1.10 -13.47
N ALA A 283 11.05 0.12 -13.97
CA ALA A 283 11.86 1.14 -13.31
C ALA A 283 11.25 1.54 -11.95
N LEU A 284 9.93 1.75 -11.90
CA LEU A 284 9.22 2.16 -10.70
C LEU A 284 9.33 1.09 -9.61
N ILE A 285 9.15 -0.19 -9.96
CA ILE A 285 9.22 -1.26 -8.97
C ILE A 285 10.65 -1.48 -8.46
N SER A 286 11.63 -1.38 -9.36
CA SER A 286 13.03 -1.65 -9.04
C SER A 286 13.71 -0.49 -8.31
N ASP A 287 13.20 0.74 -8.42
CA ASP A 287 13.77 1.96 -7.83
C ASP A 287 12.88 2.48 -6.69
N ALA A 288 11.78 3.18 -7.00
CA ALA A 288 10.97 3.86 -5.99
C ALA A 288 10.30 2.90 -4.99
N ILE A 289 9.71 1.79 -5.47
CA ILE A 289 9.04 0.81 -4.60
C ILE A 289 10.06 0.00 -3.79
N CYS A 290 11.18 -0.41 -4.41
CA CYS A 290 12.29 -1.04 -3.70
C CYS A 290 12.77 -0.15 -2.53
N ARG A 291 12.96 1.15 -2.79
CA ARG A 291 13.32 2.12 -1.74
C ARG A 291 12.24 2.27 -0.68
N ALA A 292 10.96 2.27 -1.06
CA ALA A 292 9.86 2.33 -0.10
C ALA A 292 9.84 1.10 0.80
N TYR A 293 10.14 -0.08 0.25
CA TYR A 293 10.23 -1.33 1.00
C TYR A 293 11.40 -1.32 1.99
N ILE A 294 12.58 -0.87 1.55
CA ILE A 294 13.76 -0.76 2.43
C ILE A 294 13.50 0.27 3.52
N THR A 295 13.00 1.46 3.17
CA THR A 295 12.62 2.50 4.13
C THR A 295 11.62 1.96 5.16
N PHE A 296 10.65 1.16 4.71
CA PHE A 296 9.67 0.53 5.58
C PHE A 296 10.36 -0.31 6.65
N LEU A 297 11.28 -1.20 6.24
CA LEU A 297 12.04 -2.04 7.15
C LEU A 297 12.92 -1.23 8.11
N GLU A 298 13.57 -0.17 7.62
CA GLU A 298 14.38 0.73 8.44
C GLU A 298 13.54 1.58 9.41
N HIS A 299 12.25 1.82 9.12
CA HIS A 299 11.35 2.60 9.97
C HIS A 299 10.62 1.76 11.02
N LEU A 300 10.47 0.44 10.81
CA LEU A 300 9.84 -0.48 11.77
C LEU A 300 10.40 -0.40 13.20
N PRO A 301 11.72 -0.27 13.43
CA PRO A 301 12.27 -0.12 14.77
C PRO A 301 11.71 1.07 15.57
N ASN A 302 11.28 2.16 14.91
CA ASN A 302 10.71 3.34 15.58
C ASN A 302 9.32 3.10 16.20
N LEU A 303 8.71 1.93 15.94
CA LEU A 303 7.42 1.51 16.46
C LEU A 303 7.53 0.45 17.58
N ASN A 304 8.72 0.30 18.17
CA ASN A 304 9.02 -0.67 19.24
C ASN A 304 8.63 -2.12 18.88
N ILE A 305 8.84 -2.51 17.62
CA ILE A 305 8.42 -3.84 17.14
C ILE A 305 9.33 -4.93 17.71
N ASP A 306 8.71 -6.00 18.23
CA ASP A 306 9.39 -7.22 18.68
C ASP A 306 10.38 -7.71 17.60
N PRO A 307 11.69 -7.71 17.90
CA PRO A 307 12.72 -7.76 16.88
C PRO A 307 12.95 -9.12 16.20
N ASN A 308 12.46 -10.26 16.73
CA ASN A 308 13.11 -11.54 16.39
C ASN A 308 12.28 -12.64 15.68
N GLU A 309 10.98 -12.47 15.42
CA GLU A 309 10.26 -13.42 14.54
C GLU A 309 9.37 -12.78 13.48
N HIS A 310 8.78 -11.64 13.78
CA HIS A 310 7.81 -11.01 12.89
C HIS A 310 8.46 -10.09 11.85
N TYR A 311 9.59 -9.46 12.19
CA TYR A 311 10.31 -8.55 11.31
C TYR A 311 10.75 -9.20 9.99
N PHE A 312 11.46 -10.33 10.06
CA PHE A 312 11.97 -11.00 8.86
C PHE A 312 10.86 -11.69 8.03
N LYS A 313 9.66 -11.93 8.60
CA LYS A 313 8.48 -12.37 7.84
C LYS A 313 7.96 -11.27 6.90
N GLN A 314 8.36 -10.02 7.12
CA GLN A 314 8.05 -8.90 6.24
C GLN A 314 9.04 -8.74 5.07
N TRP A 315 10.02 -9.64 4.89
CA TRP A 315 10.95 -9.55 3.78
C TRP A 315 10.36 -10.15 2.49
N PRO A 316 10.78 -9.69 1.29
CA PRO A 316 10.27 -10.18 0.01
C PRO A 316 10.88 -11.55 -0.37
N VAL A 317 10.41 -12.61 0.27
CA VAL A 317 11.03 -13.95 0.20
C VAL A 317 10.47 -14.87 -0.89
N GLU A 318 9.26 -14.63 -1.38
CA GLU A 318 8.60 -15.55 -2.32
C GLU A 318 9.38 -15.76 -3.63
N ASP A 319 9.38 -17.01 -4.11
CA ASP A 319 10.05 -17.40 -5.35
C ASP A 319 9.16 -17.09 -6.56
N MET A 320 9.37 -15.90 -7.10
CA MET A 320 8.82 -15.47 -8.38
C MET A 320 9.96 -15.61 -9.40
N GLU A 321 9.89 -16.62 -10.28
CA GLU A 321 10.95 -16.86 -11.27
C GLU A 321 11.03 -15.74 -12.31
N GLN A 322 9.92 -15.06 -12.60
CA GLN A 322 9.83 -14.05 -13.66
C GLN A 322 8.80 -12.95 -13.32
N GLY A 323 8.87 -11.85 -14.07
CA GLY A 323 7.90 -10.77 -14.03
C GLY A 323 8.27 -9.62 -13.06
N ILE A 324 7.33 -8.68 -12.92
CA ILE A 324 7.59 -7.42 -12.21
C ILE A 324 7.97 -7.62 -10.73
N PHE A 325 7.43 -8.65 -10.08
CA PHE A 325 7.72 -8.96 -8.68
C PHE A 325 9.10 -9.58 -8.46
N ALA A 326 9.59 -10.37 -9.42
CA ALA A 326 10.97 -10.84 -9.41
C ALA A 326 11.94 -9.65 -9.41
N ARG A 327 11.64 -8.60 -10.19
CA ARG A 327 12.44 -7.36 -10.23
C ARG A 327 12.51 -6.63 -8.89
N LEU A 328 11.41 -6.58 -8.14
CA LEU A 328 11.41 -6.03 -6.78
C LEU A 328 12.36 -6.81 -5.88
N LYS A 329 12.22 -8.15 -5.86
CA LYS A 329 13.05 -9.06 -5.07
C LYS A 329 14.54 -8.91 -5.42
N GLU A 330 14.87 -8.98 -6.70
CA GLU A 330 16.23 -8.78 -7.22
C GLU A 330 16.81 -7.43 -6.79
N SER A 331 16.06 -6.33 -6.99
CA SER A 331 16.53 -5.00 -6.64
C SER A 331 16.71 -4.81 -5.14
N PHE A 332 15.81 -5.39 -4.35
CA PHE A 332 15.87 -5.36 -2.89
C PHE A 332 17.15 -6.02 -2.37
N TYR A 333 17.42 -7.27 -2.78
CA TYR A 333 18.61 -7.98 -2.32
C TYR A 333 19.91 -7.43 -2.90
N ARG A 334 19.89 -6.93 -4.14
CA ARG A 334 21.03 -6.20 -4.70
C ARG A 334 21.35 -4.95 -3.88
N THR A 335 20.34 -4.20 -3.47
CA THR A 335 20.52 -2.97 -2.68
C THR A 335 21.03 -3.25 -1.28
N ILE A 336 20.55 -4.32 -0.63
CA ILE A 336 21.03 -4.73 0.70
C ILE A 336 22.47 -5.24 0.66
N SER A 337 22.85 -5.88 -0.45
CA SER A 337 24.21 -6.38 -0.67
C SER A 337 25.19 -5.30 -1.14
N ASP A 338 24.70 -4.11 -1.47
CA ASP A 338 25.52 -3.01 -1.96
C ASP A 338 26.26 -2.34 -0.79
N ALA A 339 27.58 -2.55 -0.75
CA ALA A 339 28.47 -2.03 0.28
C ALA A 339 28.53 -0.50 0.35
N LEU A 340 28.07 0.23 -0.68
CA LEU A 340 27.99 1.69 -0.69
C LEU A 340 26.66 2.20 -0.13
N LYS A 341 25.56 1.45 -0.33
CA LYS A 341 24.22 1.87 0.10
C LYS A 341 23.97 1.57 1.57
N GLN A 342 24.53 0.47 2.09
CA GLN A 342 24.50 0.07 3.51
C GLN A 342 23.15 0.28 4.23
N PRO A 343 22.01 -0.20 3.67
CA PRO A 343 20.72 -0.04 4.35
C PRO A 343 20.72 -0.79 5.69
N VAL A 344 20.10 -0.19 6.70
CA VAL A 344 20.14 -0.67 8.10
C VAL A 344 18.93 -1.56 8.39
N VAL A 345 18.96 -2.77 7.83
CA VAL A 345 17.81 -3.68 7.80
C VAL A 345 18.01 -4.98 8.56
N PHE A 346 19.19 -5.29 9.07
CA PHE A 346 19.40 -6.50 9.88
C PHE A 346 19.21 -6.18 11.36
N ARG A 347 18.51 -7.04 12.10
CA ARG A 347 18.13 -6.79 13.50
C ARG A 347 18.53 -7.91 14.44
N ARG A 348 18.92 -7.52 15.66
CA ARG A 348 19.09 -8.39 16.83
C ARG A 348 18.72 -7.59 18.08
N GLY A 349 17.59 -7.94 18.70
CA GLY A 349 17.06 -7.09 19.78
C GLY A 349 16.79 -5.68 19.24
N ASP A 350 17.18 -4.66 20.01
CA ASP A 350 17.00 -3.26 19.61
C ASP A 350 18.08 -2.76 18.64
N LYS A 351 19.13 -3.54 18.39
CA LYS A 351 20.19 -3.17 17.45
C LYS A 351 19.74 -3.41 16.02
N SER A 352 19.86 -2.37 15.19
CA SER A 352 19.67 -2.43 13.74
C SER A 352 21.00 -2.11 13.06
N VAL A 353 21.43 -2.94 12.12
CA VAL A 353 22.74 -2.86 11.46
C VAL A 353 22.63 -3.12 9.95
N CYS A 354 23.61 -2.62 9.20
CA CYS A 354 23.77 -2.93 7.78
C CYS A 354 24.53 -4.26 7.57
N LEU A 355 24.58 -4.74 6.33
CA LEU A 355 25.23 -6.02 6.00
C LEU A 355 26.70 -6.06 6.44
N ASN A 356 27.45 -4.97 6.24
CA ASN A 356 28.88 -4.88 6.57
C ASN A 356 29.17 -5.01 8.08
N ARG A 357 28.17 -4.73 8.92
CA ARG A 357 28.24 -4.87 10.38
C ARG A 357 27.50 -6.10 10.89
N SER A 358 27.14 -7.02 9.99
CA SER A 358 26.40 -8.23 10.30
C SER A 358 27.23 -9.47 10.01
N LYS A 359 27.11 -10.49 10.88
CA LYS A 359 27.61 -11.84 10.64
C LYS A 359 26.49 -12.85 10.88
N PHE A 360 26.54 -13.95 10.15
CA PHE A 360 25.50 -14.98 10.17
C PHE A 360 26.14 -16.33 10.43
N LEU A 361 25.49 -17.15 11.26
CA LEU A 361 25.89 -18.54 11.38
C LEU A 361 25.48 -19.28 10.09
N ASP A 362 26.31 -20.22 9.64
CA ASP A 362 26.00 -21.05 8.48
C ASP A 362 24.63 -21.75 8.67
N PRO A 363 23.73 -21.75 7.67
CA PRO A 363 22.43 -22.38 7.79
C PRO A 363 22.49 -23.86 8.21
N VAL A 364 23.54 -24.59 7.81
CA VAL A 364 23.74 -25.99 8.20
C VAL A 364 24.09 -26.09 9.70
N LEU A 365 24.93 -25.18 10.20
CA LEU A 365 25.27 -25.12 11.64
C LEU A 365 24.06 -24.71 12.49
N MET A 366 23.15 -23.89 11.95
CA MET A 366 21.89 -23.52 12.59
C MET A 366 20.92 -24.70 12.78
N GLU A 367 21.13 -25.82 12.09
CA GLU A 367 20.30 -27.03 12.23
C GLU A 367 20.90 -28.05 13.21
N ALA A 368 22.14 -27.85 13.66
CA ALA A 368 22.79 -28.75 14.59
C ALA A 368 22.24 -28.60 16.02
N GLU A 369 22.30 -29.67 16.82
CA GLU A 369 21.87 -29.66 18.23
C GLU A 369 22.62 -28.61 19.08
N PHE A 370 23.85 -28.27 18.69
CA PHE A 370 24.69 -27.29 19.36
C PHE A 370 24.56 -25.86 18.78
N ALA A 371 23.63 -25.60 17.85
CA ALA A 371 23.48 -24.32 17.15
C ALA A 371 23.38 -23.12 18.11
N GLU A 372 22.57 -23.24 19.18
CA GLU A 372 22.36 -22.15 20.13
C GLU A 372 23.65 -21.80 20.88
N LYS A 373 24.38 -22.83 21.30
CA LYS A 373 25.66 -22.66 21.99
C LYS A 373 26.72 -22.07 21.06
N ALA A 374 26.78 -22.53 19.81
CA ALA A 374 27.68 -21.97 18.81
C ALA A 374 27.35 -20.50 18.50
N PHE A 375 26.08 -20.16 18.35
CA PHE A 375 25.63 -18.78 18.13
C PHE A 375 26.02 -17.88 19.30
N GLN A 376 25.82 -18.34 20.54
CA GLN A 376 26.22 -17.62 21.75
C GLN A 376 27.73 -17.41 21.85
N MET A 377 28.54 -18.44 21.54
CA MET A 377 30.00 -18.29 21.49
C MET A 377 30.45 -17.27 20.44
N CYS A 378 29.80 -17.25 19.27
CA CYS A 378 30.08 -16.24 18.25
C CYS A 378 29.72 -14.82 18.74
N ILE A 379 28.63 -14.66 19.49
CA ILE A 379 28.26 -13.36 20.08
C ILE A 379 29.39 -12.86 20.99
N GLU A 380 29.90 -13.71 21.87
CA GLU A 380 30.98 -13.38 22.81
C GLU A 380 32.30 -13.09 22.09
N HIS A 381 32.63 -13.86 21.05
CA HIS A 381 33.85 -13.65 20.26
C HIS A 381 33.85 -12.28 19.57
N PHE A 382 32.71 -11.89 18.99
CA PHE A 382 32.58 -10.63 18.25
C PHE A 382 32.12 -9.45 19.13
N GLU A 383 32.03 -9.61 20.46
CA GLU A 383 31.50 -8.57 21.36
C GLU A 383 32.30 -7.25 21.31
N ASN A 384 33.61 -7.35 21.09
CA ASN A 384 34.53 -6.22 21.00
C ASN A 384 34.72 -5.67 19.57
N GLU A 385 34.10 -6.29 18.59
CA GLU A 385 34.12 -5.82 17.20
C GLU A 385 32.85 -4.98 16.96
N GLU A 386 32.88 -4.00 16.03
CA GLU A 386 31.66 -3.29 15.60
C GLU A 386 30.73 -4.18 14.75
N ILE A 387 30.64 -5.46 15.08
CA ILE A 387 29.96 -6.53 14.36
C ILE A 387 28.84 -7.09 15.23
N THR A 388 27.68 -7.32 14.62
CA THR A 388 26.54 -7.95 15.28
C THR A 388 26.26 -9.30 14.64
N MET A 389 26.28 -10.36 15.46
CA MET A 389 25.75 -11.67 15.05
C MET A 389 24.23 -11.59 14.86
N ILE A 390 23.73 -11.93 13.68
CA ILE A 390 22.31 -11.88 13.31
C ILE A 390 21.82 -13.31 13.08
N ARG A 391 20.67 -13.64 13.67
CA ARG A 391 19.97 -14.90 13.42
C ARG A 391 19.02 -14.72 12.24
N LEU A 392 19.40 -15.19 11.06
CA LEU A 392 18.48 -15.21 9.91
C LEU A 392 17.50 -16.39 10.04
N PRO A 393 16.19 -16.17 9.88
CA PRO A 393 15.25 -17.28 9.82
C PRO A 393 15.49 -18.14 8.59
N LYS A 394 15.12 -19.43 8.67
CA LYS A 394 15.28 -20.40 7.57
C LYS A 394 14.71 -19.92 6.23
N ILE A 395 13.62 -19.13 6.25
CA ILE A 395 12.99 -18.57 5.06
C ILE A 395 13.92 -17.67 4.23
N LEU A 396 14.96 -17.11 4.85
CA LEU A 396 16.01 -16.31 4.19
C LEU A 396 17.26 -17.15 3.85
N GLY A 397 17.27 -18.45 4.12
CA GLY A 397 18.41 -19.34 3.91
C GLY A 397 18.87 -19.43 2.43
N THR A 398 17.95 -19.34 1.48
CA THR A 398 18.30 -19.34 0.03
C THR A 398 18.87 -17.98 -0.40
N VAL A 399 18.31 -16.90 0.13
CA VAL A 399 18.76 -15.51 -0.08
C VAL A 399 20.19 -15.30 0.43
N SER A 400 20.51 -15.98 1.53
CA SER A 400 21.82 -15.97 2.15
C SER A 400 22.95 -16.33 1.16
N ARG A 401 22.70 -17.27 0.24
CA ARG A 401 23.63 -17.65 -0.85
C ARG A 401 23.71 -16.59 -1.96
N ILE A 402 22.62 -15.86 -2.22
CA ILE A 402 22.52 -14.83 -3.26
C ILE A 402 23.31 -13.56 -2.87
N MET A 403 23.37 -13.24 -1.57
CA MET A 403 24.04 -12.02 -1.10
C MET A 403 25.58 -12.08 -1.18
N GLY A 404 26.19 -13.22 -1.53
CA GLY A 404 27.63 -13.37 -1.86
C GLY A 404 28.64 -12.97 -0.78
N ALA A 405 28.18 -12.41 0.34
CA ALA A 405 28.95 -11.76 1.39
C ALA A 405 28.73 -12.39 2.77
N ILE A 406 28.11 -13.57 2.82
CA ILE A 406 28.06 -14.33 4.06
C ILE A 406 29.45 -14.89 4.29
N VAL A 407 30.18 -14.22 5.18
CA VAL A 407 31.35 -14.81 5.82
C VAL A 407 30.83 -15.98 6.65
N HIS A 408 30.81 -17.15 6.04
CA HIS A 408 30.53 -18.40 6.73
C HIS A 408 31.66 -18.60 7.73
N LEU A 409 31.33 -18.69 9.03
CA LEU A 409 32.24 -19.17 10.08
C LEU A 409 32.50 -20.68 9.91
N ARG A 410 32.93 -21.10 8.71
CA ARG A 410 33.30 -22.48 8.41
C ARG A 410 34.77 -22.77 8.74
N ASN A 411 35.61 -21.73 8.81
CA ASN A 411 37.07 -21.86 8.92
C ASN A 411 37.69 -21.08 10.10
N GLU A 412 36.89 -20.48 10.98
CA GLU A 412 37.39 -19.70 12.13
C GLU A 412 37.15 -20.38 13.49
N PHE A 413 36.64 -21.62 13.50
CA PHE A 413 36.48 -22.45 14.70
C PHE A 413 36.93 -23.88 14.47
#